data_AF-A0A950X4P8-F1
#
_entry.id   AF-A0A950X4P8-F1
#
_cell.length_a   1.000
_cell.length_b   1.000
_cell.length_c   1.000
_cell.angle_alpha   90.00
_cell.angle_beta   90.00
_cell.angle_gamma   90.00
#
_symmetry.space_group_name_H-M   'P 1'
#
loop_
_entity.id
_entity.type
_entity.pdbx_description
1 polymer ?
#
loop_
_entity_poly.entity_id
_entity_poly.type
_entity_poly.pdbx_seq_one_letter_code
_entity_poly.pdbx_strand_id
1 'polypeptide(L)' 'MSALRFDHYQIVTREDGTPLELGRGAMGVTYKGFDIDLRLPVTLKVIIFWNALSERLGL' A
#
# COMPACT_ATOMS: atom_id res chain seq x y z
N MET A 1 -0.26 -5.85 -15.75
CA MET A 1 -0.76 -5.08 -14.58
C MET A 1 0.24 -5.27 -13.46
N SER A 2 1.02 -4.24 -13.13
CA SER A 2 1.91 -4.31 -11.97
C SER A 2 1.06 -4.38 -10.72
N ALA A 3 1.07 -5.51 -10.01
CA ALA A 3 0.46 -5.60 -8.70
C ALA A 3 1.01 -4.48 -7.81
N LEU A 4 0.15 -3.77 -7.08
CA LEU A 4 0.56 -2.82 -6.05
C LEU A 4 1.28 -3.61 -4.95
N ARG A 5 2.60 -3.69 -5.09
CA ARG A 5 3.48 -4.51 -4.27
C ARG A 5 4.48 -3.61 -3.54
N PHE A 6 4.61 -3.83 -2.25
CA PHE A 6 5.56 -3.16 -1.37
C PHE A 6 6.44 -4.24 -0.77
N ASP A 7 7.63 -4.43 -1.35
CA ASP A 7 8.54 -5.51 -0.95
C ASP A 7 7.85 -6.90 -0.99
N HIS A 8 7.74 -7.62 0.13
CA HIS A 8 7.06 -8.91 0.25
C HIS A 8 5.55 -8.81 0.51
N TYR A 9 4.99 -7.58 0.52
CA TYR A 9 3.57 -7.34 0.66
C TYR A 9 2.89 -7.09 -0.69
N GLN A 10 1.77 -7.76 -0.92
CA GLN A 10 0.87 -7.48 -2.03
C GLN A 10 -0.43 -6.86 -1.53
N ILE A 11 -0.86 -5.76 -2.13
CA ILE A 11 -2.19 -5.21 -1.88
C ILE A 11 -3.24 -6.12 -2.52
N VAL A 12 -4.25 -6.50 -1.73
CA VAL A 12 -5.42 -7.22 -2.23
C VAL A 12 -6.28 -6.24 -3.03
N THR A 13 -6.63 -6.63 -4.26
CA THR A 13 -7.54 -5.87 -5.12
C THR A 13 -8.93 -6.49 -5.11
N ARG A 14 -9.96 -5.66 -5.34
CA ARG A 14 -11.31 -6.11 -5.67
C ARG A 14 -11.35 -6.70 -7.07
N GLU A 15 -12.50 -7.24 -7.46
CA GLU A 15 -12.74 -7.81 -8.79
C GLU A 15 -12.53 -6.78 -9.92
N ASP A 16 -12.80 -5.50 -9.65
CA ASP A 16 -12.58 -4.39 -10.60
C ASP A 16 -11.10 -3.94 -10.71
N GLY A 17 -10.20 -4.59 -9.97
CA GLY A 17 -8.77 -4.26 -9.94
C GLY A 17 -8.41 -3.11 -8.99
N THR A 18 -9.36 -2.51 -8.29
CA THR A 18 -9.08 -1.44 -7.32
C THR A 18 -8.54 -1.98 -5.99
N PRO A 19 -7.61 -1.28 -5.31
CA PRO A 19 -7.13 -1.65 -3.99
C PRO A 19 -8.25 -1.73 -2.94
N LEU A 20 -8.28 -2.83 -2.18
CA LEU A 20 -9.22 -2.97 -1.08
C LEU A 20 -8.81 -2.10 0.12
N GLU A 21 -9.25 -0.84 0.10
CA GLU A 21 -9.09 0.12 1.19
C GLU A 21 -9.93 -0.28 2.40
N LEU A 22 -9.27 -0.31 3.57
CA LEU A 22 -9.88 -0.56 4.88
C LEU A 22 -10.13 0.75 5.64
N GLY A 23 -9.39 1.81 5.29
CA GLY A 23 -9.61 3.13 5.85
C GLY A 23 -8.55 4.14 5.41
N ARG A 24 -8.82 5.42 5.63
CA ARG A 24 -7.94 6.53 5.26
C ARG A 24 -7.91 7.56 6.37
N GLY A 25 -6.72 8.10 6.62
CA GLY A 25 -6.50 9.15 7.59
C GLY A 25 -5.47 10.15 7.11
N ALA A 26 -5.16 11.14 7.95
CA ALA A 26 -4.28 12.26 7.60
C ALA A 26 -2.91 11.84 7.04
N MET A 27 -2.33 10.75 7.53
CA MET A 27 -1.00 10.28 7.14
C MET A 27 -1.00 9.23 6.02
N GLY A 28 -2.16 8.85 5.48
CA GLY A 28 -2.23 7.90 4.37
C GLY A 28 -3.38 6.90 4.43
N VAL A 29 -3.21 5.80 3.72
CA VAL A 29 -4.27 4.85 3.41
C VAL A 29 -3.92 3.46 3.94
N THR A 30 -4.90 2.80 4.54
CA THR A 30 -4.81 1.44 5.02
C THR A 30 -5.49 0.50 4.04
N TYR A 31 -4.78 -0.52 3.57
CA TYR A 31 -5.28 -1.54 2.65
C TYR A 31 -5.28 -2.91 3.29
N LYS A 32 -6.13 -3.80 2.76
CA LYS A 32 -5.93 -5.23 2.95
C LYS A 32 -4.72 -5.67 2.13
N GLY A 33 -3.76 -6.32 2.77
CA GLY A 33 -2.59 -6.88 2.14
C GLY A 33 -2.46 -8.38 2.38
N PHE A 34 -1.50 -8.97 1.68
CA PHE A 34 -1.03 -10.33 1.89
C PHE A 34 0.49 -10.30 1.98
N ASP A 35 1.03 -10.82 3.08
CA ASP A 35 2.46 -11.08 3.24
C ASP A 35 2.77 -12.41 2.55
N ILE A 36 3.60 -12.39 1.50
CA ILE A 36 3.88 -13.60 0.71
C ILE A 36 4.86 -14.54 1.41
N ASP A 37 5.70 -14.03 2.31
CA ASP A 37 6.71 -14.80 3.02
C ASP A 37 6.05 -15.55 4.17
N LEU A 38 5.21 -14.85 4.94
CA LEU A 38 4.43 -15.43 6.04
C LEU A 38 3.15 -16.13 5.57
N ARG A 39 2.70 -15.86 4.34
CA ARG A 39 1.46 -16.39 3.73
C ARG A 39 0.20 -16.08 4.54
N LEU A 40 0.11 -14.87 5.07
CA LEU A 40 -0.98 -14.44 5.95
C LEU A 40 -1.59 -13.11 5.49
N PRO A 41 -2.91 -12.92 5.70
CA PRO A 41 -3.54 -11.63 5.47
C PRO A 41 -3.06 -10.61 6.50
N VAL A 42 -2.79 -9.39 6.05
CA VAL A 42 -2.30 -8.30 6.90
C VAL A 42 -3.05 -7.00 6.62
N THR A 43 -2.96 -6.07 7.58
CA THR A 43 -3.37 -4.69 7.39
C THR A 43 -2.15 -3.86 7.02
N LEU A 44 -2.10 -3.32 5.80
CA LEU A 44 -0.95 -2.56 5.30
C LEU A 44 -1.28 -1.06 5.25
N LYS A 45 -0.61 -0.25 6.07
CA LYS A 45 -0.77 1.21 6.05
C LYS A 45 0.33 1.85 5.22
N VAL A 46 -0.05 2.40 4.07
CA VAL A 46 0.83 3.18 3.20
C VAL A 46 0.83 4.61 3.70
N ILE A 47 2.00 5.09 4.14
CA ILE A 47 2.19 6.44 4.67
C ILE A 47 2.55 7.40 3.53
N ILE A 48 1.81 8.49 3.42
CA ILE A 48 2.10 9.57 2.49
C ILE A 48 2.81 10.66 3.29
N PHE A 49 4.14 10.64 3.28
CA PHE A 49 4.95 11.69 3.90
C PHE A 49 5.39 12.70 2.83
N TRP A 50 5.04 13.98 3.03
CA TRP A 50 5.26 15.07 2.08
C TRP A 50 6.74 15.23 1.65
N ASN A 51 7.70 14.88 2.50
CA ASN A 51 9.13 15.01 2.18
C ASN A 51 9.68 13.94 1.23
N ALA A 52 9.02 12.79 1.06
CA ALA A 52 9.53 11.76 0.14
C ALA A 52 9.45 12.22 -1.34
N LEU A 53 8.63 13.24 -1.64
CA LEU A 53 8.60 13.86 -2.96
C LEU A 53 9.74 14.89 -3.13
N SER A 54 10.15 15.57 -2.06
CA SER A 54 11.28 16.53 -2.06
C SER A 54 12.61 15.81 -2.32
N GLU A 55 12.89 14.72 -1.59
CA GLU A 55 14.13 13.94 -1.77
C GLU A 55 14.17 13.22 -3.13
N ARG A 56 13.02 12.86 -3.70
CA ARG A 56 12.92 12.18 -5.00
C ARG A 56 12.85 13.14 -6.20
N LEU A 57 12.47 14.41 -5.99
CA LEU A 57 12.42 15.45 -7.03
C LEU A 57 13.56 16.47 -6.91
N GLY A 58 14.39 16.39 -5.86
CA GLY A 58 15.50 17.33 -5.64
C GLY A 58 15.04 18.77 -5.36
N LEU A 59 13.87 18.93 -4.74
CA LEU A 59 13.31 20.23 -4.31
C LEU A 59 13.56 20.46 -2.82
#